data_AF-A0A0B7AV71-F1
#
_entry.id   AF-A0A0B7AV71-F1
#
_cell.length_a   1.000
_cell.length_b   1.000
_cell.length_c   1.000
_cell.angle_alpha   90.00
_cell.angle_beta   90.00
_cell.angle_gamma   90.00
#
_symmetry.space_group_name_H-M   'P 1'
#
loop_
_entity.id
_entity.type
_entity.pdbx_description
1 polymer ?
#
loop_
_entity_poly.entity_id
_entity_poly.type
_entity_poly.pdbx_seq_one_letter_code
_entity_poly.pdbx_strand_id
1 'polypeptide(L)'
;MGTKENTEEVVMTAMKQNGKAMMRMERMKRKDINFKSIHHIAGGPYKGILVNKQTDKLDTVGPPEGRVEFMAYLINSDQNNACVRDLWTLRFWFRGQAGGITKKQTFTEYFSELISPKNLPRKYVGIIKRALVLLQKYPLIRRLEVEVTELDDEEEDLPPIS
;
A
#
# COMPACT_ATOMS: atom_id res chain seq x y z
N MET A 1 33.59 5.25 -4.83
CA MET A 1 32.52 6.26 -4.68
C MET A 1 31.36 5.88 -5.58
N GLY A 2 30.24 5.40 -5.02
CA GLY A 2 29.05 5.10 -5.84
C GLY A 2 28.42 6.40 -6.35
N THR A 3 28.24 6.51 -7.67
CA THR A 3 27.53 7.64 -8.29
C THR A 3 26.11 7.75 -7.74
N LYS A 4 25.64 8.98 -7.48
CA LYS A 4 24.28 9.30 -6.97
C LYS A 4 23.14 8.69 -7.80
N GLU A 5 23.44 8.16 -8.98
CA GLU A 5 22.48 7.53 -9.89
C GLU A 5 22.07 6.11 -9.47
N ASN A 6 22.91 5.42 -8.68
CA ASN A 6 22.62 4.08 -8.17
C ASN A 6 21.88 4.09 -6.82
N THR A 7 21.59 5.26 -6.25
CA THR A 7 20.76 5.35 -5.04
C THR A 7 19.32 5.02 -5.37
N GLU A 8 18.66 4.29 -4.50
CA GLU A 8 17.23 3.97 -4.64
C GLU A 8 16.38 4.95 -3.83
N GLU A 9 15.24 5.34 -4.41
CA GLU A 9 14.20 6.09 -3.72
C GLU A 9 12.88 5.33 -3.76
N VAL A 10 12.01 5.60 -2.79
CA VAL A 10 10.65 5.06 -2.79
C VAL A 10 9.78 6.00 -3.61
N VAL A 11 9.14 5.47 -4.64
CA VAL A 11 8.18 6.18 -5.47
C VAL A 11 6.79 5.67 -5.14
N MET A 12 5.86 6.59 -4.85
CA MET A 12 4.45 6.30 -4.65
C MET A 12 3.65 6.81 -5.85
N THR A 13 2.82 5.95 -6.42
CA THR A 13 1.90 6.29 -7.50
C THR A 13 0.49 5.87 -7.09
N ALA A 14 -0.46 6.79 -7.17
CA ALA A 14 -1.87 6.54 -6.89
C ALA A 14 -2.66 6.42 -8.19
N MET A 15 -3.65 5.54 -8.17
CA MET A 15 -4.63 5.31 -9.22
C MET A 15 -6.01 5.17 -8.56
N LYS A 16 -7.04 5.68 -9.21
CA LYS A 16 -8.43 5.38 -8.87
C LYS A 16 -9.12 4.86 -10.13
N GLN A 17 -9.67 3.65 -10.08
CA GLN A 17 -10.36 3.05 -11.21
C GLN A 17 -11.58 2.26 -10.71
N ASN A 18 -12.76 2.51 -11.29
CA ASN A 18 -14.00 1.78 -11.03
C ASN A 18 -14.32 1.62 -9.53
N GLY A 19 -14.27 2.72 -8.76
CA GLY A 19 -14.51 2.70 -7.30
C GLY A 19 -13.34 2.18 -6.46
N LYS A 20 -12.33 1.55 -7.07
CA LYS A 20 -11.15 1.04 -6.36
C LYS A 20 -10.05 2.09 -6.28
N ALA A 21 -9.54 2.30 -5.08
CA ALA A 21 -8.34 3.11 -4.86
C ALA A 21 -7.13 2.17 -4.80
N MET A 22 -6.14 2.39 -5.67
CA MET A 22 -4.90 1.62 -5.70
C MET A 22 -3.70 2.53 -5.50
N MET A 23 -2.78 2.10 -4.65
CA MET A 23 -1.55 2.80 -4.36
C MET A 23 -0.38 1.84 -4.52
N ARG A 24 0.52 2.15 -5.44
CA ARG A 24 1.75 1.40 -5.64
C ARG A 24 2.91 2.17 -5.03
N MET A 25 3.63 1.53 -4.12
CA MET A 25 4.83 2.03 -3.50
C MET A 25 5.98 1.12 -3.94
N GLU A 26 6.97 1.67 -4.61
CA GLU A 26 8.07 0.88 -5.16
C GLU A 26 9.41 1.54 -4.98
N ARG A 27 10.44 0.71 -4.76
CA ARG A 27 11.81 1.18 -4.70
C ARG A 27 12.39 1.17 -6.12
N MET A 28 12.79 2.35 -6.59
CA MET A 28 13.33 2.55 -7.93
C MET A 28 14.72 3.14 -7.84
N LYS A 29 15.62 2.76 -8.73
CA LYS A 29 16.91 3.45 -8.85
C LYS A 29 16.65 4.84 -9.39
N ARG A 30 17.39 5.84 -8.89
CA ARG A 30 17.22 7.24 -9.25
C ARG A 30 17.18 7.48 -10.77
N LYS A 31 18.03 6.77 -11.51
CA LYS A 31 18.09 6.84 -12.98
C LYS A 31 16.82 6.35 -13.71
N ASP A 32 16.04 5.47 -13.07
CA ASP A 32 14.83 4.88 -13.63
C ASP A 32 13.57 5.70 -13.25
N ILE A 33 13.73 6.77 -12.47
CA ILE A 33 12.63 7.62 -12.00
C ILE A 33 12.38 8.73 -13.02
N ASN A 34 11.14 8.83 -13.49
CA ASN A 34 10.70 9.97 -14.28
C ASN A 34 10.44 11.19 -13.38
N PHE A 35 11.45 12.04 -13.20
CA PHE A 35 11.29 13.23 -12.36
C PHE A 35 10.21 14.21 -12.84
N LYS A 36 9.78 14.16 -14.11
CA LYS A 36 8.70 15.01 -14.63
C LYS A 36 7.31 14.60 -14.13
N SER A 37 7.13 13.34 -13.72
CA SER A 37 5.88 12.86 -13.15
C SER A 37 5.78 13.10 -11.64
N ILE A 38 6.87 13.50 -10.97
CA ILE A 38 6.86 13.78 -9.54
C ILE A 38 6.04 15.05 -9.27
N HIS A 39 4.98 14.91 -8.47
CA HIS A 39 4.16 15.99 -7.98
C HIS A 39 4.69 16.55 -6.65
N HIS A 40 5.23 15.68 -5.80
CA HIS A 40 5.67 16.07 -4.45
C HIS A 40 6.86 15.24 -3.97
N ILE A 41 7.78 15.87 -3.24
CA ILE A 41 8.90 15.23 -2.54
C ILE A 41 8.62 15.33 -1.05
N ALA A 42 8.43 14.19 -0.39
CA ALA A 42 8.02 14.18 1.00
C ALA A 42 9.18 14.57 1.95
N GLY A 43 8.84 15.32 2.99
CA GLY A 43 9.76 15.76 4.05
C GLY A 43 9.58 15.03 5.37
N GLY A 44 10.38 15.41 6.37
CA GLY A 44 10.26 14.90 7.74
C GLY A 44 10.40 13.37 7.84
N PRO A 45 9.50 12.66 8.56
CA PRO A 45 9.53 11.20 8.68
C PRO A 45 9.40 10.43 7.36
N TYR A 46 8.94 11.09 6.30
CA TYR A 46 8.72 10.52 4.97
C TYR A 46 9.82 10.90 3.98
N LYS A 47 10.93 11.46 4.46
CA LYS A 47 12.05 11.90 3.61
C LYS A 47 12.54 10.76 2.72
N GLY A 48 12.76 11.05 1.44
CA GLY A 48 13.18 10.07 0.43
C GLY A 48 12.02 9.30 -0.22
N ILE A 49 10.79 9.79 -0.05
CA ILE A 49 9.61 9.32 -0.77
C ILE A 49 9.23 10.36 -1.82
N LEU A 50 9.16 9.93 -3.07
CA LEU A 50 8.72 10.72 -4.22
C LEU A 50 7.29 10.34 -4.56
N VAL A 51 6.42 11.32 -4.71
CA VAL A 51 5.00 11.10 -5.02
C VAL A 51 4.76 11.52 -6.46
N ASN A 52 4.34 10.58 -7.30
CA ASN A 52 3.92 10.85 -8.66
C ASN A 52 2.56 11.58 -8.69
N LYS A 53 2.29 12.26 -9.80
CA LYS A 53 0.93 12.64 -10.20
C LYS A 53 0.07 11.38 -10.26
N GLN A 54 -1.21 11.51 -9.91
CA GLN A 54 -2.18 10.45 -10.08
C GLN A 54 -2.24 10.03 -11.56
N THR A 55 -2.43 8.73 -11.80
CA THR A 55 -2.50 8.13 -13.13
C THR A 55 -3.75 7.26 -13.27
N ASP A 56 -4.24 7.13 -14.49
CA ASP A 56 -5.35 6.23 -14.83
C ASP A 56 -4.89 4.78 -15.04
N LYS A 57 -3.58 4.58 -15.23
CA LYS A 57 -2.97 3.27 -15.47
C LYS A 57 -1.64 3.11 -14.74
N LEU A 58 -1.47 1.95 -14.13
CA LEU A 58 -0.21 1.49 -13.55
C LEU A 58 0.42 0.47 -14.49
N ASP A 59 1.75 0.48 -14.57
CA ASP A 59 2.47 -0.48 -15.40
C ASP A 59 2.22 -1.91 -14.95
N THR A 60 2.14 -2.84 -15.89
CA THR A 60 2.02 -4.26 -15.57
C THR A 60 3.31 -4.75 -14.92
N VAL A 61 3.16 -5.47 -13.82
CA VAL A 61 4.27 -6.06 -13.07
C VAL A 61 4.05 -7.57 -12.98
N GLY A 62 5.12 -8.34 -12.70
CA GLY A 62 5.00 -9.78 -12.48
C GLY A 62 4.06 -10.12 -11.32
N PRO A 63 3.71 -11.40 -11.13
CA PRO A 63 2.80 -11.80 -10.06
C PRO A 63 3.36 -11.44 -8.68
N PRO A 64 2.51 -11.07 -7.71
CA PRO A 64 2.95 -10.86 -6.34
C PRO A 64 3.43 -12.15 -5.70
N GLU A 65 4.42 -12.02 -4.83
CA GLU A 65 5.02 -13.13 -4.08
C GLU A 65 4.38 -13.31 -2.69
N GLY A 66 3.62 -12.32 -2.24
CA GLY A 66 2.80 -12.38 -1.03
C GLY A 66 1.52 -11.55 -1.21
N ARG A 67 0.42 -12.02 -0.61
CA ARG A 67 -0.87 -11.33 -0.59
C ARG A 67 -1.47 -11.46 0.80
N VAL A 68 -2.01 -10.36 1.31
CA VAL A 68 -2.79 -10.33 2.54
C VAL A 68 -4.07 -9.54 2.27
N GLU A 69 -5.19 -10.06 2.76
CA GLU A 69 -6.49 -9.42 2.64
C GLU A 69 -7.12 -9.33 4.02
N PHE A 70 -7.76 -8.19 4.29
CA PHE A 70 -8.49 -7.99 5.52
C PHE A 70 -9.62 -6.99 5.30
N MET A 71 -10.66 -7.11 6.12
CA MET A 71 -11.77 -6.15 6.13
C MET A 71 -11.56 -5.14 7.25
N ALA A 72 -11.77 -3.86 6.95
CA ALA A 72 -11.81 -2.80 7.93
C ALA A 72 -13.25 -2.31 8.07
N TYR A 73 -13.73 -2.23 9.31
CA TYR A 73 -15.02 -1.68 9.67
C TYR A 73 -14.78 -0.29 10.27
N LEU A 74 -15.20 0.75 9.55
CA LEU A 74 -15.06 2.12 10.01
C LEU A 74 -16.44 2.64 10.40
N ILE A 75 -16.59 3.04 11.66
CA ILE A 75 -17.81 3.69 12.14
C ILE A 75 -17.62 5.20 11.95
N ASN A 76 -18.42 5.79 11.07
CA ASN A 76 -18.42 7.23 10.86
C ASN A 76 -19.32 7.90 11.90
N SER A 77 -18.71 8.53 12.91
CA SER A 77 -19.46 9.26 13.94
C SER A 77 -20.28 10.43 13.39
N ASP A 78 -19.91 10.95 12.23
CA ASP A 78 -20.49 12.18 11.66
C ASP A 78 -21.69 11.88 10.74
N GLN A 79 -21.91 10.61 10.37
CA GLN A 79 -23.01 10.15 9.51
C GLN A 79 -23.85 9.08 10.21
N ASN A 80 -24.51 9.44 11.31
CA ASN A 80 -25.46 8.56 12.01
C ASN A 80 -24.87 7.19 12.43
N ASN A 81 -23.55 7.12 12.72
CA ASN A 81 -22.83 5.88 12.97
C ASN A 81 -22.89 4.85 11.82
N ALA A 82 -23.06 5.30 10.57
CA ALA A 82 -22.97 4.43 9.41
C ALA A 82 -21.63 3.67 9.42
N CYS A 83 -21.71 2.36 9.22
CA CYS A 83 -20.54 1.49 9.14
C CYS A 83 -20.12 1.38 7.68
N VAL A 84 -18.93 1.89 7.35
CA VAL A 84 -18.32 1.66 6.05
C VAL A 84 -17.45 0.41 6.16
N ARG A 85 -17.65 -0.54 5.24
CA ARG A 85 -16.87 -1.77 5.15
C ARG A 85 -15.93 -1.69 3.98
N ASP A 86 -14.64 -1.87 4.25
CA ASP A 86 -13.64 -1.85 3.19
C ASP A 86 -12.86 -3.15 3.13
N LEU A 87 -12.73 -3.69 1.92
CA LEU A 87 -11.78 -4.75 1.64
C LEU A 87 -10.43 -4.13 1.29
N TRP A 88 -9.43 -4.43 2.11
CA TRP A 88 -8.04 -4.06 1.90
C TRP A 88 -7.26 -5.24 1.37
N THR A 89 -6.55 -5.03 0.25
CA THR A 89 -5.65 -6.02 -0.32
C THR A 89 -4.24 -5.46 -0.40
N LEU A 90 -3.30 -6.13 0.26
CA LEU A 90 -1.87 -5.83 0.19
C LEU A 90 -1.17 -6.89 -0.65
N ARG A 91 -0.38 -6.45 -1.63
CA ARG A 91 0.41 -7.33 -2.50
C ARG A 91 1.88 -6.98 -2.41
N PHE A 92 2.72 -7.98 -2.25
CA PHE A 92 4.15 -7.83 -1.96
C PHE A 92 5.01 -8.42 -3.06
N TRP A 93 6.05 -7.69 -3.45
CA TRP A 93 7.16 -8.18 -4.26
C TRP A 93 8.45 -7.96 -3.51
N PHE A 94 9.35 -8.92 -3.57
CA PHE A 94 10.59 -8.91 -2.82
C PHE A 94 11.80 -8.70 -3.72
N ARG A 95 12.93 -8.37 -3.08
CA ARG A 95 14.22 -8.24 -3.74
C ARG A 95 14.97 -9.56 -3.74
N GLY A 96 15.65 -9.82 -4.85
CA GLY A 96 16.61 -10.91 -4.97
C GLY A 96 15.97 -12.30 -4.80
N GLN A 97 16.84 -13.27 -4.49
CA GLN A 97 16.48 -14.68 -4.35
C GLN A 97 16.32 -15.06 -2.87
N ALA A 98 15.72 -14.18 -2.06
CA ALA A 98 15.44 -14.53 -0.66
C ALA A 98 14.56 -15.79 -0.59
N GLY A 99 14.87 -16.67 0.37
CA GLY A 99 14.10 -17.90 0.57
C GLY A 99 12.64 -17.60 0.93
N GLY A 100 11.74 -18.53 0.59
CA GLY A 100 10.30 -18.38 0.85
C GLY A 100 9.97 -18.13 2.32
N ILE A 101 10.72 -18.74 3.25
CA ILE A 101 10.54 -18.54 4.71
C ILE A 101 10.80 -17.08 5.09
N THR A 102 11.92 -16.50 4.63
CA THR A 102 12.27 -15.10 4.91
C THR A 102 11.24 -14.14 4.32
N LYS A 103 10.77 -14.39 3.09
CA LYS A 103 9.71 -13.60 2.45
C LYS A 103 8.42 -13.65 3.26
N LYS A 104 8.02 -14.85 3.69
CA LYS A 104 6.81 -15.07 4.49
C LYS A 104 6.87 -14.34 5.83
N GLN A 105 7.97 -14.50 6.55
CA GLN A 105 8.21 -13.80 7.81
C GLN A 105 8.15 -12.28 7.61
N THR A 106 8.82 -11.77 6.57
CA THR A 106 8.87 -10.34 6.26
C THR A 106 7.48 -9.72 6.04
N PHE A 107 6.62 -10.30 5.18
CA PHE A 107 5.29 -9.70 4.97
C PHE A 107 4.38 -9.88 6.18
N THR A 108 4.55 -10.96 6.95
CA THR A 108 3.76 -11.21 8.17
C THR A 108 4.09 -10.18 9.24
N GLU A 109 5.38 -9.94 9.50
CA GLU A 109 5.86 -8.91 10.42
C GLU A 109 5.44 -7.51 9.97
N TYR A 110 5.65 -7.19 8.68
CA TYR A 110 5.22 -5.92 8.09
C TYR A 110 3.72 -5.67 8.30
N PHE A 111 2.89 -6.66 7.97
CA PHE A 111 1.44 -6.55 8.11
C PHE A 111 1.04 -6.38 9.58
N SER A 112 1.59 -7.22 10.47
CA SER A 112 1.30 -7.18 11.90
C SER A 112 1.66 -5.83 12.52
N GLU A 113 2.78 -5.23 12.10
CA GLU A 113 3.12 -3.87 12.46
C GLU A 113 2.11 -2.88 11.90
N LEU A 114 1.81 -2.91 10.60
CA LEU A 114 0.90 -1.96 9.93
C LEU A 114 -0.47 -1.88 10.61
N ILE A 115 -1.05 -3.03 10.93
CA ILE A 115 -2.39 -3.14 11.52
C ILE A 115 -2.40 -3.20 13.07
N SER A 116 -1.23 -3.03 13.72
CA SER A 116 -1.14 -3.11 15.18
C SER A 116 -2.12 -2.11 15.85
N PRO A 117 -3.05 -2.59 16.71
CA PRO A 117 -4.10 -1.77 17.31
C PRO A 117 -3.57 -0.58 18.11
N LYS A 118 -2.40 -0.74 18.74
CA LYS A 118 -1.75 0.29 19.57
C LYS A 118 -1.49 1.58 18.79
N ASN A 119 -1.28 1.48 17.48
CA ASN A 119 -0.88 2.59 16.62
C ASN A 119 -1.74 2.68 15.35
N LEU A 120 -2.92 2.03 15.34
CA LEU A 120 -3.75 1.96 14.15
C LEU A 120 -4.37 3.34 13.88
N PRO A 121 -4.09 3.98 12.73
CA PRO A 121 -4.67 5.28 12.43
C PRO A 121 -6.17 5.18 12.16
N ARG A 122 -6.95 6.14 12.66
CA ARG A 122 -8.42 6.20 12.46
C ARG A 122 -8.86 6.60 11.05
N LYS A 123 -7.92 6.99 10.18
CA LYS A 123 -8.19 7.48 8.82
C LYS A 123 -7.32 6.74 7.81
N TYR A 124 -7.86 6.49 6.61
CA TYR A 124 -7.17 5.88 5.47
C TYR A 124 -5.77 6.44 5.22
N VAL A 125 -5.67 7.77 5.14
CA VAL A 125 -4.41 8.49 4.90
C VAL A 125 -3.35 8.13 5.95
N GLY A 126 -3.76 7.88 7.19
CA GLY A 126 -2.85 7.46 8.25
C GLY A 126 -2.28 6.06 8.02
N ILE A 127 -3.11 5.10 7.61
CA ILE A 127 -2.67 3.72 7.30
C ILE A 127 -1.66 3.76 6.16
N ILE A 128 -1.94 4.52 5.11
CA ILE A 128 -1.05 4.70 3.96
C ILE A 128 0.29 5.34 4.38
N LYS A 129 0.24 6.43 5.15
CA LYS A 129 1.44 7.08 5.69
C LYS A 129 2.29 6.11 6.51
N ARG A 130 1.64 5.28 7.33
CA ARG A 130 2.33 4.23 8.09
C ARG A 130 2.95 3.17 7.19
N ALA A 131 2.22 2.71 6.17
CA ALA A 131 2.73 1.75 5.19
C ALA A 131 4.00 2.27 4.48
N LEU A 132 4.03 3.56 4.13
CA LEU A 132 5.20 4.22 3.56
C LEU A 132 6.42 4.21 4.49
N VAL A 133 6.23 4.55 5.76
CA VAL A 133 7.32 4.56 6.76
C VAL A 133 7.80 3.14 7.05
N LEU A 134 6.88 2.17 7.18
CA LEU A 134 7.26 0.77 7.34
C LEU A 134 8.02 0.27 6.12
N LEU A 135 7.62 0.66 4.91
CA LEU A 135 8.32 0.23 3.70
C LEU A 135 9.79 0.63 3.78
N GLN A 136 10.13 1.81 4.31
CA GLN A 136 11.52 2.24 4.53
C GLN A 136 12.30 1.29 5.46
N LYS A 137 11.65 0.77 6.52
CA LYS A 137 12.25 -0.18 7.49
C LYS A 137 12.41 -1.60 6.96
N TYR A 138 11.64 -1.99 5.95
CA TYR A 138 11.64 -3.33 5.37
C TYR A 138 12.28 -3.33 3.97
N PRO A 139 13.63 -3.30 3.86
CA PRO A 139 14.33 -3.16 2.58
C PRO A 139 14.16 -4.36 1.66
N LEU A 140 13.78 -5.53 2.18
CA LEU A 140 13.52 -6.72 1.37
C LEU A 140 12.29 -6.55 0.48
N ILE A 141 11.32 -5.73 0.88
CA ILE A 141 10.14 -5.42 0.08
C ILE A 141 10.56 -4.45 -1.02
N ARG A 142 10.49 -4.92 -2.27
CA ARG A 142 10.76 -4.11 -3.47
C ARG A 142 9.58 -3.23 -3.81
N ARG A 143 8.37 -3.80 -3.74
CA ARG A 143 7.11 -3.14 -4.10
C ARG A 143 6.01 -3.62 -3.17
N LEU A 144 5.15 -2.67 -2.81
CA LEU A 144 3.90 -2.87 -2.12
C LEU A 144 2.80 -2.24 -2.96
N GLU A 145 1.76 -3.00 -3.25
CA GLU A 145 0.50 -2.45 -3.72
C GLU A 145 -0.53 -2.55 -2.60
N VAL A 146 -1.26 -1.45 -2.40
CA VAL A 146 -2.40 -1.36 -1.49
C VAL A 146 -3.61 -1.05 -2.34
N GLU A 147 -4.58 -1.95 -2.36
CA GLU A 147 -5.88 -1.77 -2.98
C GLU A 147 -6.95 -1.68 -1.90
N VAL A 148 -7.83 -0.70 -2.03
CA VAL A 148 -8.99 -0.50 -1.15
C VAL A 148 -10.24 -0.51 -2.02
N THR A 149 -11.16 -1.40 -1.70
CA THR A 149 -12.49 -1.48 -2.31
C THR A 149 -13.52 -1.22 -1.22
N GLU A 150 -14.27 -0.13 -1.36
CA GLU A 150 -15.45 0.13 -0.54
C GLU A 150 -16.50 -0.94 -0.88
N LEU A 151 -17.05 -1.59 0.14
CA LEU A 151 -18.13 -2.55 0.01
C LEU A 151 -19.44 -1.84 0.38
N ASP A 152 -20.34 -1.72 -0.59
CA ASP A 152 -21.70 -1.28 -0.32
C ASP A 152 -22.47 -2.37 0.45
N ASP A 153 -23.44 -1.97 1.28
CA ASP A 153 -24.21 -2.87 2.15
C ASP A 153 -25.23 -3.78 1.41
N GLU A 154 -25.07 -4.04 0.11
CA GLU A 154 -26.05 -4.78 -0.69
C GLU A 154 -25.90 -6.32 -0.69
N GLU A 155 -25.08 -6.91 0.18
CA GLU A 155 -25.03 -8.37 0.36
C GLU A 155 -25.49 -8.80 1.75
N GLU A 156 -26.80 -8.78 1.96
CA GLU A 156 -27.47 -9.70 2.89
C GLU A 156 -28.86 -10.16 2.38
N ASP A 157 -29.08 -10.24 1.07
CA ASP A 157 -30.16 -11.06 0.50
C ASP A 157 -29.66 -12.51 0.34
N LEU A 158 -29.26 -13.13 1.45
CA LEU A 158 -29.14 -14.59 1.50
C LEU A 158 -30.58 -15.15 1.48
N PRO A 159 -30.98 -15.94 0.46
CA PRO A 159 -32.31 -16.53 0.47
C PRO A 159 -32.45 -17.42 1.71
N PRO A 160 -33.62 -17.40 2.39
CA PRO A 160 -33.83 -18.22 3.57
C PRO A 160 -33.59 -19.68 3.20
N ILE A 161 -32.79 -20.36 4.02
CA ILE A 161 -32.60 -21.81 3.92
C ILE A 161 -33.98 -22.43 4.18
N SER A 162 -34.59 -22.99 3.15
CA SER A 162 -35.85 -23.73 3.19
C SER A 162 -35.69 -25.08 3.86
#